data_AF-A0ABD0YIT0-F1
#
_entry.id   AF-A0ABD0YIT0-F1
#
_cell.length_a   1.000
_cell.length_b   1.000
_cell.length_c   1.000
_cell.angle_alpha   90.00
_cell.angle_beta   90.00
_cell.angle_gamma   90.00
#
_symmetry.space_group_name_H-M   'P 1'
#
loop_
_entity.id
_entity.type
_entity.pdbx_description
1 polymer ?
#
loop_
_entity_poly.entity_id
_entity_poly.type
_entity_poly.pdbx_seq_one_letter_code
_entity_poly.pdbx_strand_id
1 'polypeptide(L)'
;MASKRRNMFHENKKQEAREIDPPTLIAVDVASYNKGRLQATTLNRNLGGFCIATKTFVPSIYQTLLKMANKEDCPIEPGKYEVNDFGVNVDVFWPFMYRGTFRLKMMFLKDSLMVGCKIWYLQVK
;
A
#
# COMPACT_ATOMS: atom_id res chain seq x y z
N MET A 1 43.46 23.95 -14.33
CA MET A 1 42.55 23.29 -13.36
C MET A 1 41.13 23.36 -13.93
N ALA A 2 40.60 22.25 -14.47
CA ALA A 2 39.24 22.20 -15.01
C ALA A 2 38.47 21.09 -14.28
N SER A 3 37.54 21.50 -13.42
CA SER A 3 36.72 20.63 -12.59
C SER A 3 35.66 19.93 -13.45
N LYS A 4 35.85 18.64 -13.66
CA LYS A 4 34.97 17.75 -14.44
C LYS A 4 33.76 17.40 -13.57
N ARG A 5 32.67 18.17 -13.70
CA ARG A 5 31.37 17.85 -13.09
C ARG A 5 30.86 16.53 -13.66
N ARG A 6 30.76 15.49 -12.82
CA ARG A 6 30.12 14.22 -13.15
C ARG A 6 28.61 14.45 -13.18
N ASN A 7 28.02 14.36 -14.37
CA ASN A 7 26.58 14.27 -14.53
C ASN A 7 26.14 12.91 -13.95
N MET A 8 25.55 12.93 -12.75
CA MET A 8 24.75 11.81 -12.25
C MET A 8 23.43 11.83 -13.02
N PHE A 9 23.41 11.11 -14.13
CA PHE A 9 22.15 10.68 -14.75
C PHE A 9 21.45 9.76 -13.74
N HIS A 10 20.42 10.29 -13.08
CA HIS A 10 19.38 9.44 -12.49
C HIS A 10 18.68 8.75 -13.66
N GLU A 11 19.11 7.52 -13.96
CA GLU A 11 18.34 6.63 -14.82
C GLU A 11 16.94 6.48 -14.20
N ASN A 12 15.95 7.08 -14.87
CA ASN A 12 14.55 6.75 -14.66
C ASN A 12 14.36 5.30 -15.12
N LYS A 13 14.59 4.34 -14.19
CA LYS A 13 14.21 2.96 -14.41
C LYS A 13 12.70 2.91 -14.59
N LYS A 14 12.30 2.77 -15.85
CA LYS A 14 10.96 2.41 -16.29
C LYS A 14 10.55 1.19 -15.47
N GLN A 15 9.66 1.36 -14.49
CA GLN A 15 9.14 0.26 -13.68
C GLN A 15 8.40 -0.67 -14.63
N GLU A 16 9.04 -1.79 -14.95
CA GLU A 16 8.44 -2.90 -15.68
C GLU A 16 7.22 -3.37 -14.88
N ALA A 17 6.07 -3.45 -15.52
CA ALA A 17 4.82 -3.79 -14.85
C ALA A 17 4.92 -5.24 -14.40
N ARG A 18 4.99 -5.46 -13.08
CA ARG A 18 5.18 -6.77 -12.47
C ARG A 18 3.87 -7.28 -11.92
N GLU A 19 3.62 -8.56 -12.15
CA GLU A 19 2.48 -9.29 -11.60
C GLU A 19 2.39 -9.15 -10.07
N ILE A 20 1.17 -8.94 -9.59
CA ILE A 20 0.84 -8.81 -8.18
C ILE A 20 0.63 -10.22 -7.61
N ASP A 21 1.71 -10.67 -6.96
CA ASP A 21 2.07 -11.92 -6.25
C ASP A 21 2.44 -13.15 -7.11
N PRO A 22 3.50 -13.95 -6.80
CA PRO A 22 4.41 -13.97 -5.63
C PRO A 22 5.77 -13.23 -5.81
N PRO A 23 6.49 -12.76 -4.74
CA PRO A 23 6.12 -12.49 -3.34
C PRO A 23 6.07 -10.98 -3.05
N THR A 24 4.91 -10.35 -3.26
CA THR A 24 4.67 -8.92 -2.97
C THR A 24 4.04 -8.77 -1.58
N LEU A 25 4.84 -8.34 -0.61
CA LEU A 25 4.46 -8.10 0.77
C LEU A 25 3.80 -6.73 0.94
N ILE A 26 2.78 -6.64 1.79
CA ILE A 26 2.22 -5.37 2.25
C ILE A 26 2.73 -5.07 3.67
N ALA A 27 3.47 -4.00 3.82
CA ALA A 27 3.83 -3.45 5.12
C ALA A 27 2.96 -2.22 5.42
N VAL A 28 2.39 -2.17 6.62
CA VAL A 28 1.51 -1.09 7.06
C VAL A 28 2.10 -0.43 8.29
N ASP A 29 2.18 0.90 8.23
CA ASP A 29 2.66 1.77 9.30
C ASP A 29 1.57 2.78 9.65
N VAL A 30 1.12 2.78 10.90
CA VAL A 30 0.10 3.71 11.40
C VAL A 30 0.66 4.59 12.48
N ALA A 31 0.47 5.89 12.32
CA ALA A 31 0.84 6.91 13.29
C ALA A 31 -0.36 7.82 13.57
N SER A 32 -0.55 8.23 14.83
CA SER A 32 -1.61 9.16 15.23
C SER A 32 -1.11 10.60 15.23
N TYR A 33 -2.02 11.55 15.02
CA TYR A 33 -1.76 12.96 15.26
C TYR A 33 -2.23 13.33 16.65
N ASN A 34 -1.34 13.95 17.43
CA ASN A 34 -1.66 14.52 18.72
C ASN A 34 -1.11 15.94 18.79
N LYS A 35 -1.97 16.92 19.12
CA LYS A 35 -1.64 18.37 19.17
C LYS A 35 -0.91 18.87 17.91
N GLY A 36 -1.38 18.45 16.73
CA GLY A 36 -0.81 18.87 15.44
C GLY A 36 0.53 18.23 15.06
N ARG A 37 1.06 17.31 15.88
CA ARG A 37 2.29 16.56 15.59
C ARG A 37 1.97 15.10 15.32
N LEU A 38 2.63 14.55 14.31
CA LEU A 38 2.64 13.13 14.06
C LEU A 38 3.41 12.43 15.18
N GLN A 39 2.76 11.51 15.87
CA GLN A 39 3.36 10.68 16.90
C GLN A 39 4.14 9.52 16.25
N ALA A 40 4.97 8.86 17.06
CA ALA A 40 5.67 7.66 16.61
C ALA A 40 4.68 6.59 16.13
N THR A 41 5.15 5.76 15.19
CA THR A 41 4.39 4.64 14.64
C THR A 41 3.80 3.80 15.77
N THR A 42 2.48 3.81 15.84
CA THR A 42 1.67 3.09 16.83
C THR A 42 1.48 1.64 16.41
N LEU A 43 1.55 1.34 15.11
CA LEU A 43 1.54 -0.02 14.59
C LEU A 43 2.41 -0.14 13.35
N ASN A 44 3.33 -1.11 13.37
CA ASN A 44 4.02 -1.58 12.18
C ASN A 44 3.69 -3.08 12.02
N ARG A 45 3.05 -3.45 10.91
CA ARG A 45 2.67 -4.84 10.62
C ARG A 45 3.03 -5.18 9.19
N ASN A 46 3.64 -6.34 9.00
CA ASN A 46 3.67 -7.00 7.71
C ASN A 46 2.40 -7.86 7.60
N LEU A 47 1.56 -7.57 6.61
CA LEU A 47 0.31 -8.29 6.37
C LEU A 47 0.49 -9.51 5.45
N GLY A 48 1.72 -9.80 5.03
CA GLY A 48 2.04 -10.90 4.12
C GLY A 48 1.76 -10.53 2.66
N GLY A 49 1.50 -11.54 1.83
CA GLY A 49 1.25 -11.38 0.39
C GLY A 49 0.03 -10.49 0.10
N PHE A 50 0.11 -9.66 -0.94
CA PHE A 50 -0.93 -8.68 -1.29
C PHE A 50 -2.32 -9.31 -1.37
N CYS A 51 -2.42 -10.46 -2.03
CA CYS A 51 -3.68 -11.15 -2.23
C CYS A 51 -4.27 -11.66 -0.94
N ILE A 52 -3.43 -12.27 -0.09
CA ILE A 52 -3.84 -12.78 1.23
C ILE A 52 -4.31 -11.61 2.10
N ALA A 53 -3.50 -10.55 2.21
CA ALA A 53 -3.82 -9.39 3.02
C ALA A 53 -5.14 -8.73 2.58
N THR A 54 -5.31 -8.51 1.26
CA THR A 54 -6.51 -7.86 0.73
C THR A 54 -7.74 -8.75 0.91
N LYS A 55 -7.62 -10.07 0.69
CA LYS A 55 -8.69 -11.06 0.92
C LYS A 55 -9.12 -11.13 2.38
N THR A 56 -8.19 -11.00 3.33
CA THR A 56 -8.47 -11.08 4.77
C THR A 56 -9.04 -9.79 5.34
N PHE A 57 -8.46 -8.63 5.03
CA PHE A 57 -8.81 -7.37 5.70
C PHE A 57 -9.85 -6.54 4.96
N VAL A 58 -9.93 -6.65 3.64
CA VAL A 58 -10.81 -5.86 2.78
C VAL A 58 -11.37 -6.72 1.63
N PRO A 59 -12.15 -7.78 1.95
CA PRO A 59 -12.61 -8.75 0.96
C PRO A 59 -13.45 -8.12 -0.16
N SER A 60 -14.17 -7.02 0.11
CA SER A 60 -14.93 -6.29 -0.92
C SER A 60 -14.01 -5.68 -1.99
N ILE A 61 -12.85 -5.16 -1.57
CA ILE A 61 -11.82 -4.66 -2.49
C ILE A 61 -11.21 -5.83 -3.26
N TYR A 62 -10.90 -6.94 -2.58
CA TYR A 62 -10.32 -8.12 -3.22
C TYR A 62 -11.21 -8.65 -4.36
N GLN A 63 -12.51 -8.83 -4.09
CA GLN A 63 -13.45 -9.30 -5.11
C GLN A 63 -13.60 -8.31 -6.27
N THR A 64 -13.58 -7.01 -5.99
CA THR A 64 -13.65 -5.99 -7.04
C THR A 64 -12.41 -6.05 -7.93
N LEU A 65 -11.22 -6.15 -7.33
CA LEU A 65 -9.95 -6.30 -8.06
C LEU A 65 -9.96 -7.54 -8.95
N LEU A 66 -10.42 -8.68 -8.43
CA LEU A 66 -10.54 -9.92 -9.18
C LEU A 66 -11.51 -9.79 -10.36
N LYS A 67 -12.69 -9.18 -10.16
CA LYS A 67 -13.67 -8.93 -11.23
C LYS A 67 -13.08 -8.05 -12.34
N MET A 68 -12.34 -7.00 -11.99
CA MET A 68 -11.69 -6.13 -12.98
C MET A 68 -10.54 -6.83 -13.71
N ALA A 69 -9.83 -7.73 -13.01
CA ALA A 69 -8.81 -8.57 -13.61
C ALA A 69 -9.39 -9.75 -14.41
N ASN A 70 -10.71 -9.94 -14.40
CA ASN A 70 -11.40 -11.13 -14.94
C ASN A 70 -10.77 -12.44 -14.44
N LYS A 71 -10.44 -12.50 -13.14
CA LYS A 71 -9.85 -13.66 -12.47
C LYS A 71 -10.68 -14.09 -11.28
N GLU A 72 -10.60 -15.37 -10.94
CA GLU A 72 -11.26 -15.96 -9.77
C GLU A 72 -10.38 -15.93 -8.51
N ASP A 73 -9.07 -15.91 -8.69
CA ASP A 73 -8.09 -15.77 -7.62
C ASP A 73 -6.82 -15.10 -8.16
N CYS A 74 -5.89 -14.78 -7.27
CA CYS A 74 -4.56 -14.33 -7.65
C CYS A 74 -3.77 -15.41 -8.43
N PRO A 75 -2.76 -15.03 -9.23
CA PRO A 75 -2.11 -13.71 -9.30
C PRO A 75 -2.77 -12.69 -10.25
N ILE A 76 -2.70 -11.40 -9.93
CA ILE A 76 -3.25 -10.32 -10.77
C ILE A 76 -2.16 -9.82 -11.73
N GLU A 77 -2.45 -9.89 -13.03
CA GLU A 77 -1.53 -9.50 -14.09
C GLU A 77 -1.20 -7.99 -14.06
N PRO A 78 -0.03 -7.59 -14.56
CA PRO A 78 0.29 -6.18 -14.71
C PRO A 78 -0.64 -5.51 -15.72
N GLY A 79 -1.33 -4.45 -15.29
CA GLY A 79 -2.27 -3.72 -16.14
C GLY A 79 -2.71 -2.39 -15.53
N LYS A 80 -3.49 -1.63 -16.29
CA LYS A 80 -4.19 -0.46 -15.76
C LYS A 80 -5.56 -0.91 -15.28
N TYR A 81 -5.79 -0.80 -13.98
CA TYR A 81 -7.07 -1.09 -13.36
C TYR A 81 -7.64 0.21 -12.79
N GLU A 82 -8.84 0.58 -13.22
CA GLU A 82 -9.53 1.78 -12.76
C GLU A 82 -10.75 1.38 -11.94
N VAL A 83 -10.84 1.91 -10.72
CA VAL A 83 -11.95 1.66 -9.80
C VAL A 83 -12.68 2.97 -9.61
N ASN A 84 -13.87 3.09 -10.20
CA ASN A 84 -14.62 4.34 -10.21
C ASN A 84 -15.45 4.55 -8.93
N ASP A 85 -15.97 3.47 -8.34
CA ASP A 85 -16.69 3.52 -7.07
C ASP A 85 -16.50 2.19 -6.33
N PHE A 86 -16.06 2.26 -5.07
CA PHE A 86 -15.99 1.08 -4.21
C PHE A 86 -16.34 1.42 -2.77
N GLY A 87 -17.25 0.63 -2.19
CA GLY A 87 -17.57 0.66 -0.76
C GLY A 87 -16.59 -0.24 0.00
N VAL A 88 -15.84 0.34 0.93
CA VAL A 88 -14.96 -0.43 1.81
C VAL A 88 -15.66 -0.64 3.15
N ASN A 89 -16.08 -1.87 3.40
CA ASN A 89 -16.39 -2.31 4.76
C ASN A 89 -15.09 -2.85 5.35
N VAL A 90 -14.38 -2.00 6.09
CA VAL A 90 -13.19 -2.40 6.84
C VAL A 90 -13.67 -3.00 8.15
N ASP A 91 -13.82 -4.33 8.19
CA ASP A 91 -14.21 -5.03 9.41
C ASP A 91 -12.96 -5.38 10.23
N VAL A 92 -12.22 -4.35 10.62
CA VAL A 92 -10.98 -4.52 11.35
C VAL A 92 -11.07 -3.69 12.62
N PHE A 93 -11.18 -4.37 13.75
CA PHE A 93 -11.11 -3.74 15.06
C PHE A 93 -9.64 -3.43 15.40
N TRP A 94 -9.24 -2.16 15.28
CA TRP A 94 -7.91 -1.72 15.66
C TRP A 94 -8.00 -1.11 17.06
N PRO A 95 -7.50 -1.80 18.11
CA PRO A 95 -7.77 -1.43 19.50
C PRO A 95 -7.19 -0.07 19.92
N PHE A 96 -6.38 0.55 19.06
CA PHE A 96 -5.73 1.86 19.29
C PHE A 96 -6.28 2.99 18.40
N MET A 97 -7.24 2.72 17.50
CA MET A 97 -7.89 3.75 16.69
C MET A 97 -9.04 4.41 17.48
N TYR A 98 -8.68 5.23 18.46
CA TYR A 98 -9.61 6.14 19.14
C TYR A 98 -9.92 7.36 18.28
N ARG A 99 -10.93 8.15 18.64
CA ARG A 99 -11.30 9.40 17.96
C ARG A 99 -10.07 10.29 17.74
N GLY A 100 -9.81 10.68 16.49
CA GLY A 100 -8.60 11.42 16.13
C GLY A 100 -8.22 11.30 14.66
N THR A 101 -7.08 11.88 14.30
CA THR A 101 -6.52 11.82 12.94
C THR A 101 -5.34 10.86 12.92
N PHE A 102 -5.31 9.96 11.94
CA PHE A 102 -4.27 8.96 11.76
C PHE A 102 -3.68 9.06 10.36
N ARG A 103 -2.39 8.76 10.26
CA ARG A 103 -1.68 8.54 9.00
C ARG A 103 -1.44 7.05 8.85
N LEU A 104 -2.00 6.47 7.80
CA LEU A 104 -1.79 5.09 7.37
C LEU A 104 -0.85 5.10 6.17
N LYS A 105 0.35 4.56 6.32
CA LYS A 105 1.31 4.37 5.24
C LYS A 105 1.36 2.90 4.87
N MET A 106 0.90 2.56 3.68
CA MET A 106 0.99 1.22 3.11
C MET A 106 2.13 1.17 2.12
N MET A 107 3.01 0.19 2.27
CA MET A 107 4.17 -0.04 1.42
C MET A 107 4.04 -1.42 0.78
N PHE A 108 4.23 -1.49 -0.53
CA PHE A 108 4.23 -2.72 -1.30
C PHE A 108 5.68 -3.08 -1.59
N LEU A 109 6.12 -4.25 -1.14
CA LEU A 109 7.50 -4.71 -1.19
C LEU A 109 7.56 -6.01 -2.01
N LYS A 110 8.29 -6.04 -3.12
CA LYS A 110 8.56 -7.27 -3.87
C LYS A 110 10.05 -7.57 -3.80
N ASP A 111 10.43 -8.75 -3.30
CA ASP A 111 11.83 -9.15 -3.08
C ASP A 111 12.63 -8.14 -2.24
N SER A 112 12.00 -7.60 -1.19
CA SER A 112 12.54 -6.53 -0.34
C SER A 112 12.75 -5.17 -1.01
N LEU A 113 12.33 -5.01 -2.27
CA LEU A 113 12.32 -3.72 -2.98
C LEU A 113 10.94 -3.08 -2.92
N MET A 114 10.90 -1.79 -2.59
CA MET A 114 9.65 -1.02 -2.57
C MET A 114 9.17 -0.77 -4.00
N VAL A 115 8.06 -1.41 -4.38
CA VAL A 115 7.43 -1.23 -5.70
C VAL A 115 6.39 -0.12 -5.68
N GLY A 116 5.79 0.15 -4.51
CA GLY A 116 4.82 1.22 -4.35
C GLY A 116 4.64 1.65 -2.90
N CYS A 117 4.14 2.87 -2.71
CA CYS A 117 3.79 3.40 -1.41
C CYS A 117 2.54 4.27 -1.56
N LYS A 118 1.54 4.05 -0.68
CA LYS A 118 0.35 4.88 -0.60
C LYS A 118 0.15 5.35 0.84
N ILE A 119 -0.07 6.64 0.99
CA ILE A 119 -0.36 7.27 2.28
C ILE A 119 -1.82 7.69 2.28
N TRP A 120 -2.52 7.34 3.34
CA TRP A 120 -3.90 7.71 3.63
C TRP A 120 -3.95 8.49 4.93
N TYR A 121 -4.81 9.51 4.97
CA TYR A 121 -5.14 10.25 6.17
C TYR A 121 -6.56 9.88 6.57
N LEU A 122 -6.72 9.30 7.74
CA LEU A 122 -7.98 8.82 8.26
C LEU A 122 -8.40 9.70 9.44
N GLN A 123 -9.62 10.24 9.39
CA GLN A 123 -10.20 10.97 10.51
C GLN A 123 -11.31 10.13 11.12
N VAL A 124 -11.07 9.59 12.31
CA VAL A 124 -12.04 8.82 13.08
C VAL A 124 -12.81 9.81 13.96
N LYS A 125 -14.13 9.89 13.76
CA LYS A 125 -15.03 10.78 14.51
C LYS A 125 -15.73 10.05 15.65
#